data_AF-A0A7K3WE25-F1
#
_entry.id   AF-A0A7K3WE25-F1
#
_cell.length_a   1.000
_cell.length_b   1.000
_cell.length_c   1.000
_cell.angle_alpha   90.00
_cell.angle_beta   90.00
_cell.angle_gamma   90.00
#
_symmetry.space_group_name_H-M   'P 1'
#
loop_
_entity.id
_entity.type
_entity.pdbx_description
1 polymer ?
#
loop_
_entity_poly.entity_id
_entity_poly.type
_entity_poly.pdbx_seq_one_letter_code
_entity_poly.pdbx_strand_id
1 'polypeptide(L)'
;MSALARQTWIDQHVDIMVNELAELGLTARREPLADLLRERVRSVAAQMGVSEQTARGYLTTDLLRQLAREMAVQLVDEHPGANLRALRRTVSLDRTGLGRLLRGLATSARILAAGEDHDRSDECLGLLFDVGIFVPDTPADDSAAVLVPPAAMTRAARLLNTAADALLTGSNPDQLTAAEAADLSAGITVDVRWMRELAATQSQGDV
;
A
#
# COMPACT_ATOMS: atom_id res chain seq x y z
N MET A 1 -37.57 -14.53 12.27
CA MET A 1 -37.18 -15.34 11.10
C MET A 1 -36.45 -14.42 10.13
N SER A 2 -35.12 -14.38 10.21
CA SER A 2 -34.31 -13.52 9.34
C SER A 2 -34.17 -14.21 7.97
N ALA A 3 -34.56 -13.54 6.91
CA ALA A 3 -34.35 -14.01 5.55
C ALA A 3 -32.83 -14.03 5.30
N LEU A 4 -32.22 -15.23 5.29
CA LEU A 4 -30.87 -15.42 4.78
C LEU A 4 -30.90 -14.99 3.32
N ALA A 5 -30.42 -13.77 3.05
CA ALA A 5 -30.20 -13.27 1.70
C ALA A 5 -29.39 -14.33 0.94
N ARG A 6 -29.86 -14.69 -0.26
CA ARG A 6 -29.24 -15.73 -1.08
C ARG A 6 -27.80 -15.30 -1.36
N GLN A 7 -26.84 -15.94 -0.70
CA GLN A 7 -25.43 -15.56 -0.75
C GLN A 7 -24.95 -15.66 -2.21
N THR A 8 -24.43 -14.56 -2.75
CA THR A 8 -23.99 -14.55 -4.14
C THR A 8 -22.64 -15.26 -4.28
N TRP A 9 -22.29 -15.69 -5.50
CA TRP A 9 -20.97 -16.28 -5.76
C TRP A 9 -19.84 -15.36 -5.28
N ILE A 10 -19.98 -14.05 -5.49
CA ILE A 10 -18.96 -13.07 -5.08
C ILE A 10 -18.87 -12.99 -3.55
N ASP A 11 -19.99 -13.03 -2.82
CA ASP A 11 -19.98 -12.97 -1.35
C ASP A 11 -19.23 -14.16 -0.75
N GLN A 12 -19.46 -15.37 -1.27
CA GLN A 12 -18.78 -16.59 -0.80
C GLN A 12 -17.28 -16.55 -1.05
N HIS A 13 -16.85 -16.01 -2.19
CA HIS A 13 -15.44 -15.97 -2.58
C HIS A 13 -14.70 -14.85 -1.84
N VAL A 14 -15.37 -13.73 -1.57
CA VAL A 14 -14.87 -12.68 -0.65
C VAL A 14 -14.71 -13.23 0.77
N ASP A 15 -15.66 -14.02 1.28
CA ASP A 15 -15.55 -14.63 2.61
C ASP A 15 -14.31 -15.50 2.75
N ILE A 16 -14.00 -16.31 1.73
CA ILE A 16 -12.80 -17.14 1.70
C ILE A 16 -11.54 -16.27 1.85
N MET A 17 -11.41 -15.22 1.03
CA MET A 17 -10.25 -14.33 1.08
C MET A 17 -10.14 -13.56 2.40
N VAL A 18 -11.27 -13.04 2.91
CA VAL A 18 -11.29 -12.31 4.20
C VAL A 18 -10.85 -13.22 5.34
N ASN A 19 -11.36 -14.45 5.39
CA ASN A 19 -10.99 -15.41 6.42
C ASN A 19 -9.52 -15.80 6.33
N GLU A 20 -9.01 -16.08 5.12
CA GLU A 20 -7.60 -16.44 4.92
C GLU A 20 -6.66 -15.29 5.30
N LEU A 21 -7.00 -14.05 4.93
CA LEU A 21 -6.23 -12.86 5.32
C LEU A 21 -6.29 -12.64 6.84
N ALA A 22 -7.43 -12.88 7.48
CA ALA A 22 -7.59 -12.77 8.93
C ALA A 22 -6.76 -13.82 9.68
N GLU A 23 -6.64 -15.05 9.17
CA GLU A 23 -5.73 -16.07 9.73
C GLU A 23 -4.27 -15.63 9.70
N LEU A 24 -3.90 -14.74 8.76
CA LEU A 24 -2.58 -14.13 8.63
C LEU A 24 -2.45 -12.80 9.38
N GLY A 25 -3.45 -12.43 10.20
CA GLY A 25 -3.46 -11.20 10.99
C GLY A 25 -3.80 -9.93 10.19
N LEU A 26 -4.33 -10.08 8.97
CA LEU A 26 -4.69 -8.96 8.09
C LEU A 26 -6.19 -8.70 8.11
N THR A 27 -6.56 -7.43 8.11
CA THR A 27 -7.95 -7.01 7.94
C THR A 27 -8.15 -6.49 6.53
N ALA A 28 -9.11 -7.05 5.81
CA ALA A 28 -9.45 -6.62 4.45
C ALA A 28 -10.92 -6.19 4.35
N ARG A 29 -11.16 -5.09 3.64
CA ARG A 29 -12.52 -4.63 3.34
C ARG A 29 -13.14 -5.51 2.27
N ARG A 30 -14.41 -5.87 2.47
CA ARG A 30 -15.15 -6.76 1.56
C ARG A 30 -15.35 -6.18 0.17
N GLU A 31 -15.68 -4.89 0.09
CA GLU A 31 -16.00 -4.22 -1.17
C GLU A 31 -14.79 -4.17 -2.13
N PRO A 32 -13.59 -3.68 -1.73
CA PRO A 32 -12.41 -3.73 -2.58
C PRO A 32 -12.03 -5.16 -3.03
N LEU A 33 -12.19 -6.15 -2.16
CA LEU A 33 -11.97 -7.56 -2.52
C LEU A 33 -13.00 -8.05 -3.55
N ALA A 34 -14.26 -7.64 -3.43
CA ALA A 34 -15.30 -7.97 -4.41
C ALA A 34 -14.97 -7.38 -5.79
N ASP A 35 -14.51 -6.14 -5.84
CA ASP A 35 -14.12 -5.48 -7.10
C ASP A 35 -12.89 -6.12 -7.72
N LEU A 36 -11.88 -6.45 -6.91
CA LEU A 36 -10.69 -7.18 -7.36
C LEU A 36 -11.06 -8.55 -7.96
N LEU A 37 -11.96 -9.29 -7.31
CA LEU A 37 -12.45 -10.58 -7.80
C LEU A 37 -13.26 -10.44 -9.09
N ARG A 38 -14.12 -9.42 -9.21
CA ARG A 38 -14.88 -9.15 -10.44
C ARG A 38 -13.94 -8.81 -11.61
N GLU A 39 -12.95 -7.96 -11.36
CA GLU A 39 -11.95 -7.61 -12.36
C GLU A 39 -11.13 -8.84 -12.77
N ARG A 40 -10.76 -9.69 -11.81
CA ARG A 40 -10.06 -10.93 -12.11
C ARG A 40 -10.89 -11.89 -12.96
N VAL A 41 -12.18 -12.05 -12.67
CA VAL A 41 -13.10 -12.85 -13.50
C VAL A 41 -13.15 -12.32 -14.93
N ARG A 42 -13.32 -11.00 -15.10
CA ARG A 42 -13.37 -10.35 -16.41
C ARG A 42 -12.06 -10.54 -17.19
N SER A 43 -10.93 -10.34 -16.51
CA SER A 43 -9.59 -10.53 -17.06
C SER A 43 -9.37 -11.96 -17.55
N VAL A 44 -9.69 -12.97 -16.73
CA VAL A 44 -9.56 -14.39 -17.09
C VAL A 44 -10.50 -14.75 -18.24
N ALA A 45 -11.75 -14.28 -18.23
CA ALA A 45 -12.71 -14.50 -19.30
C ALA A 45 -12.18 -13.97 -20.64
N ALA A 46 -11.66 -12.74 -20.65
CA ALA A 46 -11.07 -12.12 -21.84
C ALA A 46 -9.82 -12.86 -22.34
N GLN A 47 -8.90 -13.21 -21.43
CA GLN A 47 -7.65 -13.91 -21.77
C GLN A 47 -7.89 -15.30 -22.34
N MET A 48 -8.90 -16.01 -21.81
CA MET A 48 -9.22 -17.38 -22.21
C MET A 48 -10.26 -17.47 -23.34
N GLY A 49 -10.87 -16.34 -23.74
CA GLY A 49 -11.94 -16.32 -24.73
C GLY A 49 -13.21 -17.05 -24.28
N VAL A 50 -13.52 -17.03 -22.98
CA VAL A 50 -14.69 -17.74 -22.40
C VAL A 50 -15.65 -16.77 -21.74
N SER A 51 -16.85 -17.24 -21.39
CA SER A 51 -17.81 -16.44 -20.62
C SER A 51 -17.32 -16.17 -19.19
N GLU A 52 -17.75 -15.07 -18.56
CA GLU A 52 -17.48 -14.82 -17.13
C GLU A 52 -17.99 -15.95 -16.24
N GLN A 53 -19.13 -16.58 -16.59
CA GLN A 53 -19.66 -17.73 -15.87
C GLN A 53 -18.67 -18.90 -15.89
N THR A 54 -18.04 -19.17 -17.04
CA THR A 54 -17.00 -20.18 -17.19
C THR A 54 -15.73 -19.78 -16.42
N ALA A 55 -15.34 -18.51 -16.50
CA ALA A 55 -14.15 -17.99 -15.82
C ALA A 55 -14.24 -18.10 -14.30
N ARG A 56 -15.43 -17.89 -13.71
CA ARG A 56 -15.69 -18.13 -12.28
C ARG A 56 -15.35 -19.55 -11.84
N GLY A 57 -15.50 -20.54 -12.73
CA GLY A 57 -15.14 -21.93 -12.46
C GLY A 57 -13.64 -22.17 -12.26
N TYR A 58 -12.77 -21.28 -12.76
CA TYR A 58 -11.33 -21.37 -12.57
C TYR A 58 -10.85 -20.77 -11.24
N LEU A 59 -11.66 -19.91 -10.61
CA LEU A 59 -11.36 -19.32 -9.31
C LEU A 59 -11.81 -20.26 -8.19
N THR A 60 -11.10 -21.38 -8.06
CA THR A 60 -11.36 -22.37 -7.01
C THR A 60 -11.05 -21.80 -5.63
N THR A 61 -11.67 -22.39 -4.60
CA THR A 61 -11.39 -22.02 -3.19
C THR A 61 -9.90 -22.08 -2.86
N ASP A 62 -9.20 -23.13 -3.30
CA ASP A 62 -7.76 -23.28 -3.02
C ASP A 62 -6.92 -22.22 -3.73
N LEU A 63 -7.28 -21.86 -4.97
CA LEU A 63 -6.62 -20.76 -5.68
C LEU A 63 -6.84 -19.43 -4.95
N LEU A 64 -8.03 -19.16 -4.43
CA LEU A 64 -8.30 -17.94 -3.67
C LEU A 64 -7.51 -17.86 -2.37
N ARG A 65 -7.38 -18.99 -1.65
CA ARG A 65 -6.53 -19.05 -0.45
C ARG A 65 -5.07 -18.80 -0.81
N GLN A 66 -4.58 -19.40 -1.88
CA GLN A 66 -3.23 -19.17 -2.37
C GLN A 66 -3.01 -17.69 -2.72
N LEU A 67 -3.94 -17.06 -3.44
CA LEU A 67 -3.87 -15.63 -3.78
C LEU A 67 -3.85 -14.75 -2.53
N ALA A 68 -4.68 -15.05 -1.53
CA ALA A 68 -4.68 -14.32 -0.26
C ALA A 68 -3.33 -14.45 0.47
N ARG A 69 -2.72 -15.64 0.48
CA ARG A 69 -1.38 -15.86 1.04
C ARG A 69 -0.30 -15.11 0.27
N GLU A 70 -0.34 -15.14 -1.06
CA GLU A 70 0.61 -14.40 -1.90
C GLU A 70 0.48 -12.89 -1.68
N MET A 71 -0.75 -12.36 -1.55
CA MET A 71 -0.98 -10.96 -1.17
C MET A 71 -0.40 -10.64 0.21
N ALA A 72 -0.59 -11.51 1.19
CA ALA A 72 -0.06 -11.30 2.54
C ALA A 72 1.47 -11.27 2.55
N VAL A 73 2.12 -12.15 1.78
CA VAL A 73 3.58 -12.17 1.63
C VAL A 73 4.09 -10.85 1.06
N GLN A 74 3.38 -10.23 0.12
CA GLN A 74 3.76 -8.92 -0.43
C GLN A 74 3.68 -7.78 0.60
N LEU A 75 2.91 -7.95 1.68
CA LEU A 75 2.72 -6.95 2.72
C LEU A 75 3.56 -7.21 3.97
N VAL A 76 4.29 -8.33 4.05
CA VAL A 76 4.98 -8.74 5.29
C VAL A 76 5.95 -7.66 5.79
N ASP A 77 6.69 -7.03 4.87
CA ASP A 77 7.67 -6.00 5.20
C ASP A 77 7.02 -4.72 5.71
N GLU A 78 5.75 -4.46 5.38
CA GLU A 78 4.99 -3.33 5.92
C GLU A 78 4.57 -3.54 7.39
N HIS A 79 4.68 -4.75 7.92
CA HIS A 79 4.18 -5.12 9.25
C HIS A 79 2.76 -4.57 9.49
N PRO A 80 1.78 -4.91 8.65
CA PRO A 80 0.44 -4.33 8.70
C PRO A 80 -0.19 -4.47 10.11
N GLY A 81 -0.86 -3.40 10.56
CA GLY A 81 -1.44 -3.34 11.91
C GLY A 81 -0.43 -3.14 13.05
N ALA A 82 0.87 -3.28 12.81
CA ALA A 82 1.88 -3.02 13.84
C ALA A 82 1.99 -1.53 14.17
N ASN A 83 2.15 -1.24 15.47
CA ASN A 83 2.52 0.09 15.96
C ASN A 83 3.97 0.39 15.57
N LEU A 84 4.17 1.25 14.56
CA LEU A 84 5.51 1.60 14.05
C LEU A 84 6.45 2.13 15.14
N ARG A 85 5.90 2.79 16.17
CA ARG A 85 6.69 3.37 17.27
C ARG A 85 7.33 2.33 18.16
N ALA A 86 6.76 1.11 18.19
CA ALA A 86 7.27 -0.03 18.93
C ALA A 86 8.25 -0.89 18.11
N LEU A 87 8.37 -0.65 16.80
CA LEU A 87 9.29 -1.37 15.94
C LEU A 87 10.71 -0.82 16.08
N ARG A 88 11.69 -1.70 15.85
CA ARG A 88 13.12 -1.34 15.84
C ARG A 88 13.38 -0.33 14.72
N ARG A 89 14.12 0.73 15.05
CA ARG A 89 14.49 1.80 14.11
C ARG A 89 15.91 1.55 13.62
N THR A 90 16.06 1.11 12.37
CA THR A 90 17.34 0.70 11.79
C THR A 90 17.67 1.42 10.48
N VAL A 91 16.69 2.02 9.82
CA VAL A 91 16.93 2.84 8.63
C VAL A 91 17.40 4.22 9.08
N SER A 92 18.61 4.57 8.67
CA SER A 92 19.23 5.86 8.97
C SER A 92 18.93 6.86 7.85
N LEU A 93 18.21 7.93 8.17
CA LEU A 93 17.93 9.03 7.25
C LEU A 93 18.77 10.25 7.63
N ASP A 94 19.58 10.72 6.68
CA ASP A 94 20.18 12.05 6.78
C ASP A 94 19.10 13.14 6.58
N ARG A 95 19.49 14.40 6.75
CA ARG A 95 18.57 15.54 6.54
C ARG A 95 17.92 15.52 5.15
N THR A 96 18.66 15.10 4.13
CA THR A 96 18.16 14.99 2.75
C THR A 96 17.10 13.90 2.64
N GLY A 97 17.38 12.70 3.15
CA GLY A 97 16.46 11.57 3.15
C GLY A 97 15.19 11.85 3.95
N LEU A 98 15.32 12.52 5.10
CA LEU A 98 14.16 12.98 5.87
C LEU A 98 13.31 13.97 5.06
N GLY A 99 13.94 14.96 4.42
CA GLY A 99 13.25 15.92 3.56
C GLY A 99 12.52 15.24 2.39
N ARG A 100 13.14 14.24 1.77
CA ARG A 100 12.50 13.44 0.71
C ARG A 100 11.29 12.66 1.21
N LEU A 101 11.39 12.01 2.37
CA LEU A 101 10.28 11.27 2.97
C LEU A 101 9.10 12.20 3.30
N LEU A 102 9.38 13.32 3.98
CA LEU A 102 8.35 14.29 4.36
C LEU A 102 7.66 14.90 3.13
N ARG A 103 8.44 15.33 2.13
CA ARG A 103 7.90 15.83 0.86
C ARG A 103 7.05 14.78 0.17
N GLY A 104 7.57 13.57 0.03
CA GLY A 104 6.89 12.47 -0.65
C GLY A 104 5.54 12.15 -0.02
N LEU A 105 5.48 12.04 1.31
CA LEU A 105 4.24 11.79 2.04
C LEU A 105 3.25 12.96 1.92
N ALA A 106 3.73 14.20 2.06
CA ALA A 106 2.86 15.39 1.96
C ALA A 106 2.27 15.55 0.55
N THR A 107 3.09 15.38 -0.50
CA THR A 107 2.63 15.40 -1.90
C THR A 107 1.64 14.26 -2.15
N SER A 108 1.94 13.05 -1.68
CA SER A 108 1.07 11.88 -1.87
C SER A 108 -0.28 12.06 -1.19
N ALA A 109 -0.32 12.59 0.04
CA ALA A 109 -1.55 12.90 0.75
C ALA A 109 -2.45 13.84 -0.08
N ARG A 110 -1.87 14.91 -0.65
CA ARG A 110 -2.62 15.88 -1.47
C ARG A 110 -3.15 15.27 -2.75
N ILE A 111 -2.35 14.44 -3.43
CA ILE A 111 -2.78 13.74 -4.65
C ILE A 111 -3.94 12.79 -4.35
N LEU A 112 -3.80 11.95 -3.31
CA LEU A 112 -4.82 10.99 -2.92
C LEU A 112 -6.12 11.67 -2.49
N ALA A 113 -6.03 12.77 -1.72
CA ALA A 113 -7.19 13.57 -1.36
C ALA A 113 -7.90 14.18 -2.58
N ALA A 114 -7.16 14.64 -3.60
CA ALA A 114 -7.75 15.12 -4.84
C ALA A 114 -8.42 14.02 -5.67
N GLY A 115 -8.02 12.77 -5.48
CA GLY A 115 -8.68 11.58 -6.01
C GLY A 115 -9.80 11.02 -5.11
N GLU A 116 -10.20 11.74 -4.05
CA GLU A 116 -11.19 11.31 -3.05
C GLU A 116 -10.80 10.03 -2.27
N ASP A 117 -9.52 9.62 -2.33
CA ASP A 117 -8.98 8.52 -1.52
C ASP A 117 -8.52 9.04 -0.15
N HIS A 118 -9.52 9.47 0.64
CA HIS A 118 -9.29 10.06 1.96
C HIS A 118 -8.64 9.08 2.94
N ASP A 119 -8.95 7.78 2.85
CA ASP A 119 -8.35 6.75 3.70
C ASP A 119 -6.82 6.71 3.53
N ARG A 120 -6.32 6.66 2.28
CA ARG A 120 -4.88 6.63 2.03
C ARG A 120 -4.22 7.99 2.22
N SER A 121 -4.95 9.09 1.99
CA SER A 121 -4.49 10.43 2.36
C SER A 121 -4.23 10.53 3.87
N ASP A 122 -5.17 10.07 4.69
CA ASP A 122 -5.02 10.05 6.15
C ASP A 122 -3.90 9.11 6.59
N GLU A 123 -3.69 7.98 5.90
CA GLU A 123 -2.54 7.10 6.12
C GLU A 123 -1.21 7.83 5.89
N CYS A 124 -1.10 8.65 4.84
CA CYS A 124 0.08 9.50 4.60
C CYS A 124 0.31 10.50 5.74
N LEU A 125 -0.76 11.14 6.22
CA LEU A 125 -0.70 12.09 7.34
C LEU A 125 -0.30 11.39 8.65
N GLY A 126 -0.80 10.17 8.88
CA GLY A 126 -0.41 9.34 10.01
C GLY A 126 1.08 8.99 10.00
N LEU A 127 1.62 8.62 8.82
CA LEU A 127 3.06 8.40 8.68
C LEU A 127 3.89 9.66 8.88
N LEU A 128 3.43 10.83 8.41
CA LEU A 128 4.09 12.11 8.70
C LEU A 128 4.17 12.37 10.21
N PHE A 129 3.09 12.09 10.92
CA PHE A 129 3.04 12.22 12.37
C PHE A 129 4.02 11.25 13.06
N ASP A 130 4.01 9.96 12.68
CA ASP A 130 4.93 8.97 13.25
C ASP A 130 6.40 9.32 12.95
N VAL A 131 6.73 9.81 11.75
CA VAL A 131 8.07 10.31 11.41
C VAL A 131 8.46 11.49 12.30
N GLY A 132 7.54 12.42 12.53
CA GLY A 132 7.75 13.56 13.44
C GLY A 132 8.08 13.12 14.88
N ILE A 133 7.54 11.98 15.34
CA ILE A 133 7.88 11.40 16.65
C ILE A 133 9.30 10.82 16.67
N PHE A 134 9.86 10.39 15.54
CA PHE A 134 11.22 9.81 15.48
C PHE A 134 12.32 10.87 15.54
N VAL A 135 12.03 12.13 15.18
CA VAL A 135 13.01 13.22 15.10
C VAL A 135 13.61 13.62 16.47
N PRO A 136 12.83 13.81 17.56
CA PRO A 136 13.36 14.29 18.85
C PRO A 136 14.39 13.37 19.51
N ASP A 137 14.44 12.09 19.14
CA ASP A 137 15.43 11.13 19.65
C ASP A 137 16.81 11.30 18.98
N THR A 138 16.95 12.25 18.06
CA THR A 138 18.16 12.52 17.29
C THR A 138 19.00 13.60 17.99
N PRO A 139 20.31 13.39 18.25
CA PRO A 139 21.16 14.41 18.85
C PRO A 139 21.17 15.69 18.00
N ALA A 140 21.27 16.86 18.64
CA ALA A 140 21.16 18.17 18.00
C ALA A 140 22.35 18.57 17.10
N ASP A 141 23.15 17.59 16.64
CA ASP A 141 24.27 17.80 15.73
C ASP A 141 23.79 17.70 14.26
N ASP A 142 24.38 18.51 13.37
CA ASP A 142 24.02 18.58 11.95
C ASP A 142 24.30 17.26 11.20
N SER A 143 25.11 16.37 11.78
CA SER A 143 25.42 15.04 11.23
C SER A 143 24.46 13.94 11.70
N ALA A 144 23.57 14.24 12.64
CA ALA A 144 22.75 13.24 13.28
C ALA A 144 21.63 12.74 12.36
N ALA A 145 21.60 11.43 12.17
CA ALA A 145 20.59 10.78 11.34
C ALA A 145 19.34 10.43 12.14
N VAL A 146 18.18 10.62 11.53
CA VAL A 146 16.90 10.16 12.08
C VAL A 146 16.77 8.67 11.79
N LEU A 147 16.64 7.87 12.85
CA LEU A 147 16.40 6.45 12.71
C LEU A 147 14.90 6.17 12.59
N VAL A 148 14.51 5.45 11.54
CA VAL A 148 13.11 5.05 11.30
C VAL A 148 12.99 3.53 11.15
N PRO A 149 11.82 2.94 11.45
CA PRO A 149 11.58 1.52 11.19
C PRO A 149 11.58 1.22 9.69
N PRO A 150 12.15 0.08 9.23
CA PRO A 150 12.03 -0.36 7.84
C PRO A 150 10.58 -0.42 7.34
N ALA A 151 9.67 -0.88 8.19
CA ALA A 151 8.24 -0.94 7.89
C ALA A 151 7.63 0.43 7.56
N ALA A 152 8.11 1.52 8.16
CA ALA A 152 7.66 2.87 7.84
C ALA A 152 8.05 3.25 6.40
N MET A 153 9.25 2.86 5.95
CA MET A 153 9.74 3.08 4.59
C MET A 153 8.95 2.25 3.58
N THR A 154 8.64 0.99 3.88
CA THR A 154 7.84 0.13 3.00
C THR A 154 6.41 0.67 2.85
N ARG A 155 5.76 1.07 3.95
CA ARG A 155 4.42 1.70 3.92
C ARG A 155 4.42 3.02 3.14
N ALA A 156 5.41 3.88 3.38
CA ALA A 156 5.57 5.12 2.63
C ALA A 156 5.73 4.85 1.13
N ALA A 157 6.60 3.91 0.75
CA ALA A 157 6.81 3.53 -0.64
C ALA A 157 5.52 3.05 -1.32
N ARG A 158 4.67 2.26 -0.63
CA ARG A 158 3.36 1.85 -1.16
C ARG A 158 2.44 3.05 -1.41
N LEU A 159 2.34 3.96 -0.44
CA LEU A 159 1.46 5.13 -0.53
C LEU A 159 1.91 6.08 -1.65
N LEU A 160 3.21 6.34 -1.75
CA LEU A 160 3.80 7.14 -2.82
C LEU A 160 3.55 6.51 -4.19
N ASN A 161 3.72 5.20 -4.32
CA ASN A 161 3.43 4.51 -5.58
C ASN A 161 1.96 4.63 -5.97
N THR A 162 1.06 4.49 -5.00
CA THR A 162 -0.39 4.64 -5.22
C THR A 162 -0.73 6.07 -5.65
N ALA A 163 -0.11 7.08 -5.03
CA ALA A 163 -0.30 8.47 -5.43
C ALA A 163 0.27 8.75 -6.83
N ALA A 164 1.43 8.18 -7.17
CA ALA A 164 2.02 8.30 -8.51
C ALA A 164 1.09 7.75 -9.60
N ASP A 165 0.44 6.60 -9.34
CA ASP A 165 -0.56 6.01 -10.23
C ASP A 165 -1.83 6.90 -10.30
N ALA A 166 -2.34 7.35 -9.14
CA ALA A 166 -3.51 8.21 -9.06
C ALA A 166 -3.34 9.51 -9.86
N LEU A 167 -2.16 10.13 -9.77
CA LEU A 167 -1.81 11.34 -10.52
C LEU A 167 -1.91 11.13 -12.03
N LEU A 168 -1.46 9.98 -12.55
CA LEU A 168 -1.55 9.65 -13.97
C LEU A 168 -2.99 9.36 -14.41
N THR A 169 -3.84 8.91 -13.49
CA THR A 169 -5.26 8.65 -13.77
C THR A 169 -6.17 9.87 -13.58
N GLY A 170 -5.62 11.02 -13.15
CA GLY A 170 -6.33 12.29 -13.12
C GLY A 170 -6.44 12.97 -11.76
N SER A 171 -5.92 12.38 -10.68
CA SER A 171 -5.89 13.00 -9.35
C SER A 171 -4.85 14.13 -9.30
N ASN A 172 -5.27 15.35 -9.60
CA ASN A 172 -4.35 16.47 -9.85
C ASN A 172 -4.68 17.69 -8.98
N PRO A 173 -4.13 17.76 -7.74
CA PRO A 173 -4.45 18.82 -6.78
C PRO A 173 -3.97 20.21 -7.23
N ASP A 174 -2.95 20.27 -8.09
CA ASP A 174 -2.26 21.50 -8.47
C ASP A 174 -2.55 21.93 -9.92
N GLN A 175 -3.53 21.30 -10.58
CA GLN A 175 -3.89 21.55 -11.99
C GLN A 175 -2.70 21.49 -12.95
N LEU A 176 -1.77 20.57 -12.67
CA LEU A 176 -0.59 20.31 -13.49
C LEU A 176 -1.00 19.93 -14.92
N THR A 177 -0.19 20.33 -15.90
CA THR A 177 -0.31 19.78 -17.25
C THR A 177 0.00 18.28 -17.25
N ALA A 178 -0.41 17.55 -18.29
CA ALA A 178 -0.12 16.12 -18.40
C ALA A 178 1.40 15.82 -18.37
N ALA A 179 2.22 16.72 -18.92
CA ALA A 179 3.68 16.58 -18.90
C ALA A 179 4.25 16.78 -17.48
N GLU A 180 3.78 17.78 -16.75
CA GLU A 180 4.19 18.03 -15.35
C GLU A 180 3.73 16.92 -14.41
N ALA A 181 2.52 16.39 -14.60
CA ALA A 181 2.01 15.25 -13.86
C ALA A 181 2.85 13.99 -14.10
N ALA A 182 3.25 13.74 -15.35
CA ALA A 182 4.14 12.64 -15.71
C ALA A 182 5.54 12.80 -15.09
N ASP A 183 6.11 14.00 -15.14
CA ASP A 183 7.42 14.28 -14.54
C ASP A 183 7.40 14.12 -13.00
N LEU A 184 6.36 14.63 -12.35
CA LEU A 184 6.17 14.45 -10.91
C LEU A 184 5.98 12.98 -10.53
N SER A 185 5.17 12.22 -11.28
CA SER A 185 4.98 10.78 -11.07
C SER A 185 6.30 10.00 -11.23
N ALA A 186 7.12 10.36 -12.22
CA ALA A 186 8.45 9.78 -12.39
C ALA A 186 9.38 10.09 -11.21
N GLY A 187 9.37 11.33 -10.71
CA GLY A 187 10.10 11.73 -9.51
C GLY A 187 9.68 10.96 -8.26
N ILE A 188 8.38 10.80 -8.04
CA ILE A 188 7.84 9.99 -6.94
C ILE A 188 8.30 8.53 -7.08
N THR A 189 8.30 7.97 -8.29
CA THR A 189 8.74 6.58 -8.55
C THR A 189 10.23 6.38 -8.20
N VAL A 190 11.07 7.39 -8.43
CA VAL A 190 12.47 7.36 -8.00
C VAL A 190 12.57 7.32 -6.47
N ASP A 191 11.79 8.16 -5.77
CA ASP A 191 11.75 8.17 -4.31
C ASP A 191 11.24 6.83 -3.75
N VAL A 192 10.20 6.23 -4.35
CA VAL A 192 9.69 4.88 -4.01
C VAL A 192 10.79 3.83 -4.07
N ARG A 193 11.58 3.83 -5.15
CA ARG A 193 12.69 2.87 -5.30
C ARG A 193 13.73 3.06 -4.21
N TRP A 194 14.14 4.31 -3.97
CA TRP A 194 15.08 4.65 -2.92
C TRP A 194 14.60 4.18 -1.52
N MET A 195 13.31 4.37 -1.20
CA MET A 195 12.74 3.91 0.07
C MET A 195 12.80 2.39 0.22
N ARG A 196 12.47 1.65 -0.85
CA ARG A 196 12.52 0.18 -0.87
C ARG A 196 13.95 -0.34 -0.71
N GLU A 197 14.92 0.28 -1.38
CA GLU A 197 16.34 -0.09 -1.27
C GLU A 197 16.87 0.12 0.16
N LEU A 198 16.53 1.24 0.80
CA LEU A 198 16.91 1.50 2.19
C LEU A 198 16.28 0.51 3.18
N ALA A 199 15.01 0.17 2.99
CA ALA A 199 14.31 -0.81 3.82
C ALA A 199 14.94 -2.21 3.69
N ALA A 200 15.25 -2.64 2.46
CA ALA A 200 15.81 -3.96 2.19
C ALA A 200 17.25 -4.14 2.73
N THR A 201 18.08 -3.09 2.61
CA THR A 201 19.49 -3.14 3.04
C THR A 201 19.64 -3.36 4.55
N GLN A 202 18.66 -2.94 5.34
CA GLN A 202 18.70 -3.02 6.81
C GLN A 202 17.94 -4.22 7.40
N SER A 203 17.18 -4.95 6.58
CA SER A 203 16.55 -6.24 6.96
C SER A 203 17.52 -7.43 6.86
N GLN A 204 18.60 -7.31 6.08
CA GLN A 204 19.60 -8.39 5.89
C GLN A 204 20.67 -8.46 7.00
N GLY A 205 20.65 -7.56 7.98
CA GLY A 205 21.60 -7.57 9.10
C GLY A 205 21.25 -8.54 10.25
N ASP A 206 20.11 -9.24 10.18
CA ASP A 206 19.61 -10.16 11.22
C ASP A 206 19.62 -11.63 10.75
N VAL A 207 20.76 -12.11 10.20
CA VAL A 207 21.09 -13.55 10.09
C VAL A 207 22.37 -13.87 10.86
#